data_AF-A0A926BMH2-F1
#
_entry.id   AF-A0A926BMH2-F1
#
_cell.length_a   1.000
_cell.length_b   1.000
_cell.length_c   1.000
_cell.angle_alpha   90.00
_cell.angle_beta   90.00
_cell.angle_gamma   90.00
#
_symmetry.space_group_name_H-M   'P 1'
#
loop_
_entity.id
_entity.type
_entity.pdbx_description
1 polymer ?
#
loop_
_entity_poly.entity_id
_entity_poly.type
_entity_poly.pdbx_seq_one_letter_code
_entity_poly.pdbx_strand_id
1 'polypeptide(L)'
;MADEKFSALVKKQREEFAQMDTNALLERLDAEKKTLWTLKFTQGKRMLTDTASLTKTRKTIARLNMYLHQLGQAGTTVEAN
;
A
#
# COMPACT_ATOMS: atom_id res chain seq x y z
N MET A 1 -1.02 -23.81 2.81
CA MET A 1 -1.45 -22.97 3.95
C MET A 1 -0.85 -21.55 4.00
N ALA A 2 0.29 -21.25 3.35
CA ALA A 2 0.83 -19.87 3.30
C ALA A 2 0.13 -19.00 2.24
N ASP A 3 -0.21 -19.57 1.07
CA ASP A 3 -0.86 -18.85 -0.02
C ASP A 3 -2.29 -18.40 0.29
N GLU A 4 -3.07 -19.23 0.99
CA GLU A 4 -4.45 -18.88 1.39
C GLU A 4 -4.48 -17.70 2.36
N LYS A 5 -3.53 -17.65 3.32
CA LYS A 5 -3.40 -16.53 4.27
C LYS A 5 -2.98 -15.24 3.56
N PHE A 6 -2.13 -15.33 2.54
CA PHE A 6 -1.69 -14.18 1.75
C PHE A 6 -2.83 -13.62 0.89
N SER A 7 -3.60 -14.50 0.24
CA SER A 7 -4.78 -14.12 -0.55
C SER A 7 -5.83 -13.40 0.31
N ALA A 8 -6.14 -13.93 1.49
CA ALA A 8 -7.08 -13.31 2.44
C ALA A 8 -6.62 -11.90 2.89
N LEU A 9 -5.32 -11.71 3.15
CA LEU A 9 -4.76 -10.42 3.54
C LEU A 9 -4.90 -9.37 2.43
N VAL A 10 -4.63 -9.75 1.18
CA VAL A 10 -4.75 -8.85 0.03
C VAL A 10 -6.21 -8.49 -0.23
N LYS A 11 -7.12 -9.45 -0.10
CA LYS A 11 -8.56 -9.22 -0.25
C LYS A 11 -9.06 -8.19 0.78
N LYS A 12 -8.71 -8.37 2.05
CA LYS A 12 -9.07 -7.43 3.12
C LYS A 12 -8.56 -6.01 2.86
N GLN A 13 -7.31 -5.87 2.43
CA GLN A 13 -6.74 -4.54 2.13
C GLN A 13 -7.42 -3.88 0.93
N ARG A 14 -7.85 -4.65 -0.07
CA ARG A 14 -8.64 -4.11 -1.19
C ARG A 14 -10.01 -3.63 -0.74
N GLU A 15 -10.68 -4.39 0.13
CA GLU A 15 -11.97 -3.99 0.71
C GLU A 15 -11.84 -2.72 1.55
N GLU A 16 -10.77 -2.59 2.34
CA GLU A 16 -10.44 -1.37 3.09
C GLU A 16 -10.20 -0.17 2.14
N PHE A 17 -9.44 -0.37 1.04
CA PHE A 17 -9.19 0.70 0.07
C PHE A 17 -10.43 1.10 -0.72
N ALA A 18 -11.35 0.16 -0.97
CA ALA A 18 -12.60 0.44 -1.67
C ALA A 18 -13.58 1.31 -0.87
N GLN A 19 -13.41 1.38 0.45
CA GLN A 19 -14.20 2.25 1.33
C GLN A 19 -13.61 3.66 1.46
N MET A 20 -12.40 3.90 0.92
CA MET A 20 -11.70 5.18 1.00
C MET A 20 -11.86 5.96 -0.31
N ASP A 21 -11.98 7.28 -0.22
CA ASP A 21 -11.89 8.14 -1.39
C ASP A 21 -10.43 8.30 -1.86
N THR A 22 -10.24 8.80 -3.08
CA THR A 22 -8.90 8.95 -3.68
C THR A 22 -7.98 9.80 -2.81
N ASN A 23 -8.52 10.83 -2.13
CA ASN A 23 -7.74 11.69 -1.25
C ASN A 23 -7.28 10.93 0.01
N ALA A 24 -8.16 10.20 0.69
CA ALA A 24 -7.77 9.38 1.84
C ALA A 24 -6.75 8.29 1.46
N LEU A 25 -6.85 7.73 0.26
CA LEU A 25 -5.86 6.78 -0.26
C LEU A 25 -4.48 7.42 -0.47
N LEU A 26 -4.44 8.67 -0.97
CA LEU A 26 -3.22 9.45 -1.13
C LEU A 26 -2.60 9.84 0.22
N GLU A 27 -3.42 10.26 1.19
CA GLU A 27 -2.97 10.54 2.55
C GLU A 27 -2.40 9.29 3.21
N ARG A 28 -3.07 8.13 3.05
CA ARG A 28 -2.57 6.86 3.55
C ARG A 28 -1.24 6.47 2.91
N LEU A 29 -1.11 6.69 1.60
CA LEU A 29 0.14 6.45 0.88
C LEU A 29 1.28 7.32 1.42
N ASP A 30 1.03 8.60 1.69
CA ASP A 30 2.03 9.50 2.28
C ASP A 30 2.44 9.05 3.69
N ALA A 31 1.47 8.66 4.53
CA ALA A 31 1.74 8.10 5.85
C ALA A 31 2.63 6.85 5.79
N GLU A 32 2.33 5.90 4.91
CA GLU A 32 3.14 4.69 4.75
C GLU A 32 4.55 5.00 4.20
N LYS A 33 4.70 6.01 3.32
CA LYS A 33 6.02 6.48 2.85
C LYS A 33 6.84 7.08 3.99
N LYS A 34 6.23 7.89 4.86
CA LYS A 34 6.88 8.41 6.07
C LYS A 34 7.31 7.28 7.00
N THR A 35 6.44 6.30 7.26
CA THR A 35 6.79 5.10 8.03
C THR A 35 7.97 4.35 7.40
N LEU A 36 7.97 4.15 6.08
CA LEU A 36 9.07 3.49 5.39
C LEU A 36 10.39 4.26 5.55
N TRP A 37 10.36 5.59 5.46
CA TRP A 37 11.52 6.43 5.68
C TRP A 37 12.08 6.26 7.10
N THR A 38 11.22 6.32 8.12
CA THR A 38 11.61 6.08 9.52
C THR A 38 12.21 4.69 9.71
N LEU A 39 11.59 3.64 9.17
CA LEU A 39 12.10 2.28 9.26
C LEU A 39 13.47 2.14 8.59
N LYS A 40 13.67 2.73 7.41
CA LYS A 40 14.97 2.74 6.72
C LYS A 40 16.03 3.53 7.50
N PHE A 41 15.65 4.65 8.10
CA PHE A 41 16.54 5.44 8.94
C PHE A 41 16.98 4.67 10.18
N THR A 42 16.04 4.05 10.89
CA THR A 42 16.32 3.17 12.04
C THR A 42 17.16 1.96 11.64
N GLN A 43 16.93 1.39 10.44
CA GLN A 43 17.77 0.34 9.88
C GLN A 43 19.20 0.82 9.63
N GLY A 44 19.38 2.03 9.08
CA GLY A 44 20.69 2.65 8.87
C GLY A 44 21.46 2.86 10.18
N LYS A 45 20.75 3.17 11.27
CA LYS A 45 21.30 3.22 12.63
C LYS A 45 21.58 1.85 13.26
N ARG A 46 21.30 0.75 12.56
CA ARG A 46 21.38 -0.63 13.07
C ARG A 46 20.49 -0.89 14.30
N MET A 47 19.44 -0.09 14.47
CA MET A 47 18.50 -0.19 15.60
C MET A 47 17.19 -0.88 15.21
N LEU A 48 17.03 -1.29 13.95
CA LEU A 48 15.80 -1.93 13.51
C LEU A 48 15.80 -3.41 13.89
N THR A 49 14.92 -3.76 14.82
CA THR A 49 14.71 -5.15 15.28
C THR A 49 13.65 -5.86 14.44
N ASP A 50 12.62 -5.15 13.98
CA ASP A 50 11.55 -5.70 13.16
C ASP A 50 11.74 -5.41 11.66
N THR A 51 12.40 -6.35 10.98
CA THR A 51 12.58 -6.32 9.52
C THR A 51 11.31 -6.72 8.74
N ALA A 52 10.36 -7.39 9.38
CA ALA A 52 9.09 -7.75 8.75
C ALA A 52 8.24 -6.49 8.48
N SER A 53 8.30 -5.50 9.37
CA SER A 53 7.67 -4.19 9.18
C SER A 53 8.14 -3.47 7.91
N LEU A 54 9.43 -3.53 7.56
CA LEU A 54 9.93 -2.98 6.28
C LEU A 54 9.25 -3.60 5.07
N THR A 55 9.17 -4.93 5.07
CA THR A 55 8.56 -5.68 3.96
C THR A 55 7.07 -5.42 3.88
N LYS A 56 6.38 -5.37 5.03
CA LYS A 56 4.96 -5.05 5.12
C LYS A 56 4.67 -3.66 4.56
N THR A 57 5.37 -2.63 5.02
CA THR A 57 5.18 -1.25 4.56
C THR A 57 5.44 -1.12 3.05
N ARG A 58 6.50 -1.74 2.52
CA ARG A 58 6.75 -1.76 1.06
C ARG A 58 5.61 -2.39 0.27
N LYS A 59 5.09 -3.54 0.73
CA LYS A 59 3.96 -4.24 0.10
C LYS A 59 2.68 -3.42 0.19
N THR A 60 2.42 -2.73 1.30
CA THR A 60 1.26 -1.83 1.44
C THR A 60 1.35 -0.66 0.47
N ILE A 61 2.49 0.01 0.36
CA ILE A 61 2.73 1.10 -0.61
C ILE A 61 2.48 0.62 -2.04
N ALA A 62 3.01 -0.55 -2.42
CA ALA A 62 2.82 -1.10 -3.76
C ALA A 62 1.34 -1.33 -4.08
N ARG A 63 0.57 -1.85 -3.12
CA ARG A 63 -0.88 -2.09 -3.30
C ARG A 63 -1.67 -0.78 -3.40
N LEU A 64 -1.35 0.22 -2.58
CA LEU A 64 -1.96 1.56 -2.68
C LEU A 64 -1.70 2.19 -4.05
N ASN A 65 -0.46 2.15 -4.54
CA ASN A 65 -0.13 2.65 -5.87
C ASN A 65 -0.88 1.89 -6.98
N MET A 66 -0.95 0.55 -6.90
CA MET A 66 -1.75 -0.24 -7.84
C MET A 66 -3.21 0.17 -7.85
N TYR A 67 -3.81 0.34 -6.67
CA TYR A 67 -5.22 0.68 -6.54
C TYR A 67 -5.51 2.10 -7.03
N LEU A 68 -4.69 3.08 -6.65
CA LEU A 68 -4.78 4.45 -7.15
C LEU A 68 -4.61 4.51 -8.68
N HIS A 69 -3.69 3.73 -9.24
CA HIS A 69 -3.52 3.62 -10.68
C HIS A 69 -4.76 3.01 -11.36
N GLN A 70 -5.37 1.98 -10.77
CA GLN A 70 -6.62 1.40 -11.27
C GLN A 70 -7.78 2.42 -11.24
N LEU A 71 -7.88 3.23 -10.18
CA LEU A 71 -8.86 4.32 -10.11
C LEU A 71 -8.60 5.38 -11.18
N GLY A 72 -7.34 5.74 -11.42
CA GLY A 72 -6.95 6.66 -12.50
C GLY A 72 -7.24 6.12 -13.91
N GLN A 73 -7.10 4.81 -14.11
CA GLN A 73 -7.47 4.13 -15.36
C GLN A 73 -9.00 4.03 -15.55
N ALA A 74 -9.74 3.77 -14.48
CA ALA A 74 -11.21 3.75 -14.50
C ALA A 74 -11.81 5.13 -14.80
N GLY A 75 -11.09 6.22 -14.49
CA GLY A 75 -11.44 7.58 -14.90
C GLY A 75 -11.06 7.94 -16.35
N THR A 76 -10.28 7.11 -17.04
CA THR A 76 -9.86 7.33 -18.45
C THR A 76 -10.55 6.39 -19.45
N THR A 77 -11.48 5.53 -19.00
CA THR A 77 -12.27 4.64 -19.87
C THR A 77 -13.61 5.23 -20.34
N VAL A 78 -13.72 6.55 -20.49
CA VAL A 78 -14.83 7.19 -21.22
C VAL A 78 -14.20 8.09 -22.27
N GLU A 79 -14.55 7.83 -23.54
CA GLU A 79 -14.08 8.47 -24.79
C GLU A 79 -12.90 7.81 -25.51
N ALA A 80 -13.16 6.64 -26.08
CA ALA A 80 -12.57 6.26 -27.36
C ALA A 80 -13.62 5.51 -28.21
N ASN A 81 -14.37 6.29 -28.99
CA ASN A 81 -15.27 5.94 -30.12
C ASN A 81 -16.49 5.05 -29.86
#